data_AF-A0A3A9YEE4-F1
#
_entry.id   AF-A0A3A9YEE4-F1
#
_cell.length_a   1.000
_cell.length_b   1.000
_cell.length_c   1.000
_cell.angle_alpha   90.00
_cell.angle_beta   90.00
_cell.angle_gamma   90.00
#
_symmetry.space_group_name_H-M   'P 1'
#
loop_
_entity.id
_entity.type
_entity.pdbx_description
1 polymer ?
#
loop_
_entity_poly.entity_id
_entity_poly.type
_entity_poly.pdbx_seq_one_letter_code
_entity_poly.pdbx_strand_id
1 'polypeptide(L)'
;MPSDPTTTALRELLVRQLESWLPAARQRSRRATVALAYARRDVDSAEAALRLVAGQADRLRGLRLTVLVLADAAADLPARLGPIEAGLPADVAVHVVPGDPSRLPVALKAAGAAGAPLFSFLDAGDAAGPDAAVLRAAAGGRPAEVLLRAGRAARVELDAVGFPLVTQVELAAADGPTESVTFGTGSDRSLEAFKEALWTAADVAGVRLGDPGGRLHDVAGDPDLDPLGRELLAELARTGPRTVTELRRHALLATVHRSSDAQRVLTDLLAAGVVTRDPAQGRLGGDVTISPSAGAPA
;
A
#
# COMPACT_ATOMS: atom_id res chain seq x y z
N MET A 1 6.74 22.68 -13.22
CA MET A 1 6.30 23.15 -11.89
C MET A 1 6.77 22.13 -10.87
N PRO A 2 7.20 22.52 -9.66
CA PRO A 2 7.50 21.55 -8.62
C PRO A 2 6.25 20.70 -8.39
N SER A 3 6.40 19.37 -8.48
CA SER A 3 5.30 18.46 -8.22
C SER A 3 4.82 18.66 -6.78
N ASP A 4 3.51 18.69 -6.62
CA ASP A 4 2.87 18.77 -5.31
C ASP A 4 3.46 17.69 -4.35
N PRO A 5 3.76 18.01 -3.08
CA PRO A 5 4.39 17.06 -2.16
C PRO A 5 3.62 15.75 -1.97
N THR A 6 2.28 15.78 -1.85
CA THR A 6 1.46 14.57 -1.71
C THR A 6 1.48 13.75 -2.99
N THR A 7 1.41 14.39 -4.15
CA THR A 7 1.64 13.77 -5.45
C THR A 7 3.01 13.08 -5.55
N THR A 8 4.06 13.75 -5.04
CA THR A 8 5.43 13.22 -5.01
C THR A 8 5.51 11.98 -4.10
N ALA A 9 4.94 12.05 -2.90
CA ALA A 9 4.86 10.93 -1.97
C ALA A 9 4.12 9.72 -2.58
N LEU A 10 2.99 9.96 -3.26
CA LEU A 10 2.20 8.90 -3.89
C LEU A 10 2.96 8.21 -5.03
N ARG A 11 3.68 8.98 -5.84
CA ARG A 11 4.56 8.45 -6.90
C ARG A 11 5.67 7.59 -6.31
N GLU A 12 6.36 8.07 -5.28
CA GLU A 12 7.43 7.31 -4.59
C GLU A 12 6.88 6.03 -3.94
N LEU A 13 5.70 6.11 -3.32
CA LEU A 13 5.01 4.97 -2.73
C LEU A 13 4.66 3.91 -3.78
N LEU A 14 4.12 4.32 -4.93
CA LEU A 14 3.82 3.42 -6.05
C LEU A 14 5.09 2.68 -6.52
N VAL A 15 6.17 3.43 -6.76
CA VAL A 15 7.44 2.86 -7.25
C VAL A 15 7.98 1.84 -6.25
N ARG A 16 8.03 2.17 -4.96
CA ARG A 16 8.52 1.26 -3.91
C ARG A 16 7.65 0.04 -3.73
N GLN A 17 6.33 0.20 -3.84
CA GLN A 17 5.41 -0.93 -3.76
C GLN A 17 5.62 -1.88 -4.95
N LEU A 18 5.76 -1.35 -6.17
CA LEU A 18 6.06 -2.16 -7.35
C LEU A 18 7.43 -2.85 -7.24
N GLU A 19 8.43 -2.18 -6.68
CA GLU A 19 9.77 -2.75 -6.46
C GLU A 19 9.72 -3.97 -5.53
N SER A 20 8.90 -3.91 -4.49
CA SER A 20 8.64 -5.03 -3.58
C SER A 20 7.79 -6.13 -4.23
N TRP A 21 6.78 -5.75 -5.01
CA TRP A 21 5.80 -6.67 -5.58
C TRP A 21 6.34 -7.50 -6.75
N LEU A 22 7.12 -6.89 -7.66
CA LEU A 22 7.58 -7.54 -8.91
C LEU A 22 8.36 -8.85 -8.67
N PRO A 23 9.33 -8.92 -7.73
CA PRO A 23 10.01 -10.18 -7.41
C PRO A 23 9.05 -11.26 -6.91
N ALA A 24 8.08 -10.90 -6.06
CA ALA A 24 7.11 -11.84 -5.52
C ALA A 24 6.12 -12.33 -6.59
N ALA A 25 5.70 -11.45 -7.51
CA ALA A 25 4.87 -11.81 -8.64
C ALA A 25 5.57 -12.82 -9.56
N ARG A 26 6.85 -12.57 -9.89
CA ARG A 26 7.69 -13.47 -10.71
C ARG A 26 7.83 -14.87 -10.10
N GLN A 27 8.00 -14.96 -8.78
CA GLN A 27 8.13 -16.24 -8.09
C GLN A 27 6.84 -17.07 -8.15
N ARG A 28 5.67 -16.43 -8.24
CA ARG A 28 4.38 -17.10 -8.22
C ARG A 28 3.85 -17.49 -9.60
N SER A 29 4.20 -16.75 -10.65
CA SER A 29 3.63 -16.94 -11.98
C SER A 29 4.60 -16.50 -13.07
N ARG A 30 4.47 -17.11 -14.25
CA ARG A 30 5.17 -16.67 -15.47
C ARG A 30 4.50 -15.49 -16.17
N ARG A 31 3.34 -15.05 -15.68
CA ARG A 31 2.61 -13.88 -16.19
C ARG A 31 2.11 -13.03 -15.02
N ALA A 32 2.14 -11.72 -15.17
CA ALA A 32 1.67 -10.77 -14.17
C ALA A 32 1.11 -9.51 -14.85
N THR A 33 0.24 -8.78 -14.16
CA THR A 33 -0.35 -7.55 -14.67
C THR A 33 -0.18 -6.41 -13.67
N VAL A 34 0.27 -5.26 -14.16
CA VAL A 34 0.24 -3.98 -13.46
C VAL A 34 -0.79 -3.10 -14.17
N ALA A 35 -1.78 -2.61 -13.45
CA ALA A 35 -2.77 -1.68 -14.00
C ALA A 35 -2.67 -0.35 -13.27
N LEU A 36 -2.48 0.73 -14.02
CA LEU A 36 -2.39 2.10 -13.53
C LEU A 36 -3.57 2.86 -14.13
N ALA A 37 -4.55 3.23 -13.32
CA ALA A 37 -5.77 3.88 -13.78
C ALA A 37 -5.96 5.24 -13.13
N TYR A 38 -6.13 6.27 -13.97
CA TYR A 38 -6.10 7.67 -13.58
C TYR A 38 -7.41 8.36 -13.96
N ALA A 39 -8.17 8.82 -12.97
CA ALA A 39 -9.29 9.75 -13.18
C ALA A 39 -8.79 11.20 -13.36
N ARG A 40 -7.61 11.51 -12.84
CA ARG A 40 -6.94 12.83 -12.96
C ARG A 40 -5.89 12.81 -14.05
N ARG A 41 -5.48 14.00 -14.51
CA ARG A 41 -4.44 14.16 -15.55
C ARG A 41 -3.01 13.88 -15.07
N ASP A 42 -2.81 13.68 -13.77
CA ASP A 42 -1.48 13.39 -13.25
C ASP A 42 -1.11 11.92 -13.49
N VAL A 43 -0.43 11.71 -14.61
CA VAL A 43 0.04 10.41 -15.10
C VAL A 43 1.56 10.24 -14.92
N ASP A 44 2.23 11.14 -14.21
CA ASP A 44 3.69 11.11 -14.03
C ASP A 44 4.15 9.85 -13.29
N SER A 45 3.30 9.31 -12.43
CA SER A 45 3.54 8.05 -11.74
C SER A 45 3.56 6.83 -12.69
N ALA A 46 2.91 6.90 -13.86
CA ALA A 46 2.99 5.86 -14.88
C ALA A 46 4.38 5.79 -15.52
N GLU A 47 4.98 6.94 -15.83
CA GLU A 47 6.36 6.98 -16.31
C GLU A 47 7.33 6.45 -15.26
N ALA A 48 7.16 6.86 -13.99
CA ALA A 48 8.02 6.40 -12.90
C ALA A 48 7.94 4.88 -12.72
N ALA A 49 6.73 4.31 -12.77
CA ALA A 49 6.51 2.86 -12.76
C ALA A 49 7.21 2.16 -13.94
N LEU A 50 7.09 2.69 -15.16
CA LEU A 50 7.75 2.10 -16.33
C LEU A 50 9.29 2.23 -16.29
N ARG A 51 9.82 3.34 -15.77
CA ARG A 51 11.27 3.50 -15.55
C ARG A 51 11.79 2.49 -14.53
N LEU A 52 11.04 2.22 -13.46
CA LEU A 52 11.36 1.15 -12.53
C LEU A 52 11.40 -0.22 -13.23
N VAL A 53 10.37 -0.54 -14.02
CA VAL A 53 10.30 -1.81 -14.77
C VAL A 53 11.49 -1.94 -15.73
N ALA A 54 11.85 -0.87 -16.44
CA ALA A 54 13.03 -0.83 -17.30
C ALA A 54 14.33 -1.07 -16.50
N GLY A 55 14.47 -0.42 -15.34
CA GLY A 55 15.60 -0.62 -14.43
C GLY A 55 15.70 -2.05 -13.86
N GLN A 56 14.60 -2.81 -13.87
CA GLN A 56 14.55 -4.20 -13.42
C GLN A 56 14.55 -5.23 -14.57
N ALA A 57 14.77 -4.80 -15.82
CA ALA A 57 14.70 -5.64 -17.02
C ALA A 57 15.34 -7.04 -16.86
N ASP A 58 16.57 -7.11 -16.36
CA ASP A 58 17.28 -8.38 -16.16
C ASP A 58 16.64 -9.28 -15.10
N ARG A 59 16.03 -8.68 -14.07
CA ARG A 59 15.31 -9.40 -13.01
C ARG A 59 13.92 -9.86 -13.45
N LEU A 60 13.41 -9.37 -14.57
CA LEU A 60 12.10 -9.73 -15.11
C LEU A 60 12.15 -10.80 -16.20
N ARG A 61 13.35 -11.26 -16.61
CA ARG A 61 13.48 -12.31 -17.62
C ARG A 61 12.64 -13.55 -17.29
N GLY A 62 11.79 -13.95 -18.25
CA GLY A 62 10.88 -15.08 -18.12
C GLY A 62 9.54 -14.78 -17.42
N LEU A 63 9.30 -13.52 -17.04
CA LEU A 63 8.00 -13.03 -16.59
C LEU A 63 7.35 -12.23 -17.73
N ARG A 64 6.23 -12.72 -18.25
CA ARG A 64 5.37 -11.96 -19.17
C ARG A 64 4.60 -10.90 -18.37
N LEU A 65 5.07 -9.67 -18.41
CA LEU A 65 4.47 -8.56 -17.68
C LEU A 65 3.61 -7.72 -18.63
N THR A 66 2.33 -7.58 -18.31
CA THR A 66 1.45 -6.63 -18.99
C THR A 66 1.26 -5.40 -18.12
N VAL A 67 1.60 -4.22 -18.65
CA VAL A 67 1.34 -2.93 -18.00
C VAL A 67 0.19 -2.23 -18.74
N LEU A 68 -0.90 -2.00 -18.02
CA LEU A 68 -2.06 -1.25 -18.53
C LEU A 68 -2.01 0.16 -17.95
N VAL A 69 -2.12 1.18 -18.80
CA VAL A 69 -2.22 2.58 -18.39
C VAL A 69 -3.54 3.13 -18.90
N LEU A 70 -4.48 3.37 -18.00
CA LEU A 70 -5.80 3.93 -18.29
C LEU A 70 -5.80 5.40 -17.87
N ALA A 71 -5.96 6.31 -18.82
CA ALA A 71 -6.06 7.73 -18.54
C ALA A 71 -6.95 8.41 -19.60
N ASP A 72 -7.73 9.42 -19.16
CA ASP A 72 -8.49 10.25 -20.08
C ASP A 72 -7.59 11.35 -20.69
N ALA A 73 -7.69 11.50 -22.01
CA ALA A 73 -7.19 12.63 -22.79
C ALA A 73 -5.75 13.15 -22.55
N ALA A 74 -4.80 12.31 -22.16
CA ALA A 74 -3.38 12.65 -22.27
C ALA A 74 -2.88 12.28 -23.69
N ALA A 75 -3.19 13.12 -24.67
CA ALA A 75 -2.83 12.90 -26.08
C ALA A 75 -1.31 12.73 -26.29
N ASP A 76 -0.51 13.25 -25.37
CA ASP A 76 0.94 13.15 -25.30
C ASP A 76 1.44 11.90 -24.56
N LEU A 77 0.59 11.18 -23.81
CA LEU A 77 1.01 10.04 -22.99
C LEU A 77 1.67 8.93 -23.81
N PRO A 78 1.13 8.48 -24.96
CA PRO A 78 1.85 7.52 -25.81
C PRO A 78 3.23 8.04 -26.25
N ALA A 79 3.36 9.33 -26.55
CA ALA A 79 4.63 9.93 -26.96
C ALA A 79 5.63 10.02 -25.80
N ARG A 80 5.14 10.20 -24.56
CA ARG A 80 5.96 10.23 -23.34
C ARG A 80 6.41 8.83 -22.91
N LEU A 81 5.53 7.83 -23.01
CA LEU A 81 5.84 6.44 -22.62
C LEU A 81 6.64 5.70 -23.69
N GLY A 82 6.46 6.01 -24.98
CA GLY A 82 7.10 5.31 -26.10
C GLY A 82 8.63 5.18 -25.98
N PRO A 83 9.39 6.23 -25.63
CA PRO A 83 10.84 6.12 -25.41
C PRO A 83 11.23 5.15 -24.29
N ILE A 84 10.41 5.06 -23.22
CA ILE A 84 10.65 4.13 -22.11
C ILE A 84 10.31 2.71 -22.58
N GLU A 85 9.17 2.54 -23.24
CA GLU A 85 8.70 1.27 -23.78
C GLU A 85 9.70 0.64 -24.77
N ALA A 86 10.32 1.45 -25.63
CA ALA A 86 11.34 1.00 -26.58
C ALA A 86 12.58 0.38 -25.90
N GLY A 87 12.83 0.71 -24.63
CA GLY A 87 13.91 0.14 -23.84
C GLY A 87 13.51 -1.08 -23.00
N LEU A 88 12.24 -1.49 -23.03
CA LEU A 88 11.74 -2.61 -22.22
C LEU A 88 12.12 -3.97 -22.84
N PRO A 89 12.26 -5.02 -22.01
CA PRO A 89 12.40 -6.39 -22.50
C PRO A 89 11.17 -6.81 -23.32
N ALA A 90 11.39 -7.71 -24.28
CA ALA A 90 10.31 -8.27 -25.13
C ALA A 90 9.20 -8.99 -24.34
N ASP A 91 9.48 -9.43 -23.11
CA ASP A 91 8.48 -10.04 -22.22
C ASP A 91 7.57 -9.01 -21.52
N VAL A 92 7.82 -7.70 -21.69
CA VAL A 92 7.00 -6.62 -21.13
C VAL A 92 6.20 -5.95 -22.24
N ALA A 93 4.88 -5.95 -22.11
CA ALA A 93 3.96 -5.27 -23.02
C ALA A 93 3.30 -4.10 -22.30
N VAL A 94 3.33 -2.91 -22.91
CA VAL A 94 2.65 -1.71 -22.39
C VAL A 94 1.44 -1.41 -23.27
N HIS A 95 0.30 -1.17 -22.63
CA HIS A 95 -0.94 -0.80 -23.33
C HIS A 95 -1.52 0.46 -22.71
N VAL A 96 -1.52 1.54 -23.49
CA VAL A 96 -2.24 2.76 -23.16
C VAL A 96 -3.68 2.62 -23.63
N VAL A 97 -4.61 2.64 -22.69
CA VAL A 97 -6.05 2.47 -22.93
C VAL A 97 -6.73 3.81 -22.68
N PRO A 98 -7.34 4.44 -23.69
CA PRO A 98 -8.05 5.70 -23.49
C PRO A 98 -9.25 5.53 -22.56
N GLY A 99 -9.36 6.42 -21.58
CA GLY A 99 -10.52 6.54 -20.69
C GLY A 99 -10.16 6.46 -19.20
N ASP A 100 -11.16 6.76 -18.38
CA ASP A 100 -11.05 6.79 -16.92
C ASP A 100 -11.03 5.36 -16.29
N PRO A 101 -10.85 5.25 -14.95
CA PRO A 101 -10.79 3.97 -14.25
C PRO A 101 -12.00 3.02 -14.45
N SER A 102 -13.16 3.51 -14.89
CA SER A 102 -14.33 2.66 -15.21
C SER A 102 -14.04 1.63 -16.30
N ARG A 103 -13.01 1.83 -17.13
CA ARG A 103 -12.57 0.88 -18.17
C ARG A 103 -11.73 -0.27 -17.63
N LEU A 104 -11.29 -0.22 -16.37
CA LEU A 104 -10.41 -1.22 -15.78
C LEU A 104 -10.94 -2.66 -15.90
N PRO A 105 -12.23 -2.98 -15.65
CA PRO A 105 -12.71 -4.35 -15.78
C PRO A 105 -12.55 -4.91 -17.20
N VAL A 106 -12.78 -4.09 -18.22
CA VAL A 106 -12.64 -4.49 -19.62
C VAL A 106 -11.17 -4.65 -19.98
N ALA A 107 -10.32 -3.71 -19.57
CA ALA A 107 -8.88 -3.74 -19.84
C ALA A 107 -8.21 -4.97 -19.18
N LEU A 108 -8.52 -5.26 -17.92
CA LEU A 108 -8.01 -6.43 -17.21
C LEU A 108 -8.48 -7.74 -17.84
N LYS A 109 -9.74 -7.81 -18.28
CA LYS A 109 -10.27 -8.97 -19.01
C LYS A 109 -9.53 -9.18 -20.33
N ALA A 110 -9.31 -8.11 -21.11
CA ALA A 110 -8.58 -8.18 -22.38
C ALA A 110 -7.12 -8.59 -22.19
N ALA A 111 -6.47 -8.13 -21.12
CA ALA A 111 -5.12 -8.53 -20.73
C ALA A 111 -5.04 -9.96 -20.16
N GLY A 112 -6.18 -10.61 -19.92
CA GLY A 112 -6.23 -11.93 -19.29
C GLY A 112 -5.74 -11.93 -17.83
N ALA A 113 -5.80 -10.81 -17.12
CA ALA A 113 -5.20 -10.65 -15.78
C ALA A 113 -5.74 -11.61 -14.71
N ALA A 114 -6.93 -12.19 -14.92
CA ALA A 114 -7.58 -13.09 -13.98
C ALA A 114 -6.70 -14.30 -13.62
N GLY A 115 -6.66 -14.62 -12.32
CA GLY A 115 -5.94 -15.78 -11.79
C GLY A 115 -4.41 -15.68 -11.83
N ALA A 116 -3.85 -14.53 -12.19
CA ALA A 116 -2.41 -14.24 -12.13
C ALA A 116 -2.16 -13.11 -11.10
N PRO A 117 -0.90 -12.89 -10.65
CA PRO A 117 -0.55 -11.73 -9.86
C PRO A 117 -1.01 -10.43 -10.54
N LEU A 118 -1.82 -9.65 -9.81
CA LEU A 118 -2.32 -8.36 -10.24
C LEU A 118 -1.97 -7.29 -9.22
N PHE A 119 -1.32 -6.23 -9.67
CA PHE A 119 -1.17 -4.98 -8.93
C PHE A 119 -1.98 -3.89 -9.62
N SER A 120 -2.83 -3.19 -8.88
CA SER A 120 -3.65 -2.09 -9.40
C SER A 120 -3.38 -0.80 -8.64
N PHE A 121 -2.94 0.26 -9.33
CA PHE A 121 -2.95 1.62 -8.83
C PHE A 121 -4.18 2.34 -9.38
N LEU A 122 -5.02 2.87 -8.50
CA LEU A 122 -6.26 3.55 -8.87
C LEU A 122 -6.25 4.97 -8.28
N ASP A 123 -6.24 5.98 -9.13
CA ASP A 123 -6.55 7.35 -8.75
C ASP A 123 -8.00 7.65 -9.12
N ALA A 124 -8.89 7.60 -8.13
CA ALA A 124 -10.33 7.77 -8.33
C ALA A 124 -10.80 9.24 -8.24
N GLY A 125 -9.91 10.20 -7.94
CA GLY A 125 -10.29 11.58 -7.66
C GLY A 125 -11.16 11.75 -6.39
N ASP A 126 -11.78 12.94 -6.25
CA ASP A 126 -12.18 13.45 -4.91
C ASP A 126 -13.66 13.21 -4.51
N ALA A 127 -14.56 12.76 -5.39
CA ALA A 127 -16.00 12.94 -5.11
C ALA A 127 -16.84 11.67 -4.90
N ALA A 128 -16.52 10.52 -5.53
CA ALA A 128 -17.43 9.36 -5.51
C ALA A 128 -16.78 8.00 -5.20
N GLY A 129 -15.46 7.94 -5.02
CA GLY A 129 -14.75 6.65 -4.97
C GLY A 129 -14.86 5.87 -6.29
N PRO A 130 -14.08 4.80 -6.46
CA PRO A 130 -14.19 3.95 -7.65
C PRO A 130 -15.46 3.08 -7.60
N ASP A 131 -16.10 2.87 -8.75
CA ASP A 131 -17.24 1.96 -8.85
C ASP A 131 -16.92 0.57 -8.31
N ALA A 132 -17.89 -0.08 -7.66
CA ALA A 132 -17.72 -1.43 -7.11
C ALA A 132 -17.30 -2.47 -8.18
N ALA A 133 -17.61 -2.25 -9.46
CA ALA A 133 -17.14 -3.10 -10.55
C ALA A 133 -15.62 -2.98 -10.78
N VAL A 134 -15.07 -1.76 -10.66
CA VAL A 134 -13.63 -1.48 -10.76
C VAL A 134 -12.89 -2.17 -9.61
N LEU A 135 -13.39 -2.01 -8.39
CA LEU A 135 -12.80 -2.64 -7.19
C LEU A 135 -12.81 -4.17 -7.27
N ARG A 136 -13.93 -4.79 -7.70
CA ARG A 136 -13.99 -6.25 -7.91
C ARG A 136 -13.03 -6.73 -9.00
N ALA A 137 -12.83 -5.95 -10.05
CA ALA A 137 -11.87 -6.30 -11.09
C ALA A 137 -10.43 -6.27 -10.55
N ALA A 138 -10.09 -5.26 -9.74
CA ALA A 138 -8.78 -5.19 -9.06
C ALA A 138 -8.56 -6.37 -8.09
N ALA A 139 -9.62 -6.90 -7.46
CA ALA A 139 -9.57 -8.09 -6.61
C ALA A 139 -9.45 -9.44 -7.38
N GLY A 140 -9.54 -9.42 -8.71
CA GLY A 140 -9.57 -10.63 -9.56
C GLY A 140 -8.23 -11.37 -9.70
N GLY A 141 -7.14 -10.78 -9.20
CA GLY A 141 -5.79 -11.37 -9.23
C GLY A 141 -5.58 -12.49 -8.22
N ARG A 142 -4.52 -13.26 -8.42
CA ARG A 142 -4.04 -14.32 -7.50
C ARG A 142 -2.50 -14.27 -7.42
N PRO A 143 -1.91 -13.54 -6.46
CA PRO A 143 -2.55 -12.61 -5.51
C PRO A 143 -3.01 -11.31 -6.19
N ALA A 144 -3.88 -10.57 -5.50
CA ALA A 144 -4.30 -9.22 -5.88
C ALA A 144 -3.78 -8.22 -4.84
N GLU A 145 -3.29 -7.08 -5.33
CA GLU A 145 -2.91 -5.91 -4.53
C GLU A 145 -3.46 -4.64 -5.18
N VAL A 146 -3.97 -3.72 -4.37
CA VAL A 146 -4.50 -2.44 -4.84
C VAL A 146 -3.99 -1.29 -3.98
N LEU A 147 -3.47 -0.26 -4.64
CA LEU A 147 -3.13 1.04 -4.06
C LEU A 147 -4.12 2.07 -4.62
N LEU A 148 -4.98 2.60 -3.75
CA LEU A 148 -6.11 3.44 -4.12
C LEU A 148 -5.97 4.83 -3.50
N ARG A 149 -5.93 5.86 -4.33
CA ARG A 149 -6.12 7.25 -3.92
C ARG A 149 -7.61 7.58 -4.08
N ALA A 150 -8.32 7.67 -2.96
CA ALA A 150 -9.75 7.94 -2.89
C ALA A 150 -10.11 8.38 -1.47
N GLY A 151 -11.33 8.90 -1.27
CA GLY A 151 -11.81 9.33 0.04
C GLY A 151 -11.93 8.21 1.09
N ARG A 152 -12.28 8.61 2.32
CA ARG A 152 -12.24 7.74 3.51
C ARG A 152 -13.09 6.47 3.43
N ALA A 153 -14.14 6.44 2.60
CA ALA A 153 -14.99 5.27 2.41
C ALA A 153 -14.27 4.06 1.78
N ALA A 154 -13.15 4.29 1.08
CA ALA A 154 -12.41 3.28 0.32
C ALA A 154 -12.00 2.04 1.15
N ARG A 155 -11.74 2.21 2.45
CA ARG A 155 -11.40 1.09 3.34
C ARG A 155 -12.52 0.05 3.41
N VAL A 156 -13.75 0.51 3.62
CA VAL A 156 -14.94 -0.36 3.74
C VAL A 156 -15.26 -1.00 2.39
N GLU A 157 -15.08 -0.25 1.31
CA GLU A 157 -15.34 -0.73 -0.05
C GLU A 157 -14.37 -1.84 -0.49
N LEU A 158 -13.08 -1.71 -0.14
CA LEU A 158 -12.08 -2.73 -0.43
C LEU A 158 -12.29 -4.01 0.38
N ASP A 159 -12.68 -3.88 1.65
CA ASP A 159 -13.07 -5.02 2.49
C ASP A 159 -14.27 -5.76 1.87
N ALA A 160 -15.29 -5.01 1.46
CA ALA A 160 -16.51 -5.55 0.85
C ALA A 160 -16.28 -6.30 -0.48
N VAL A 161 -15.19 -6.03 -1.22
CA VAL A 161 -14.81 -6.77 -2.44
C VAL A 161 -13.82 -7.91 -2.19
N GLY A 162 -13.48 -8.18 -0.93
CA GLY A 162 -12.75 -9.38 -0.52
C GLY A 162 -11.24 -9.22 -0.34
N PHE A 163 -10.74 -8.00 -0.12
CA PHE A 163 -9.37 -7.82 0.37
C PHE A 163 -9.34 -8.06 1.90
N PRO A 164 -8.66 -9.12 2.39
CA PRO A 164 -8.70 -9.46 3.81
C PRO A 164 -7.84 -8.54 4.69
N LEU A 165 -6.90 -7.79 4.09
CA LEU A 165 -6.05 -6.83 4.79
C LEU A 165 -6.17 -5.49 4.09
N VAL A 166 -6.79 -4.52 4.76
CA VAL A 166 -6.99 -3.16 4.26
C VAL A 166 -6.51 -2.14 5.29
N THR A 167 -5.59 -1.28 4.88
CA THR A 167 -5.16 -0.12 5.67
C THR A 167 -5.45 1.16 4.90
N GLN A 168 -5.74 2.23 5.64
CA GLN A 168 -5.91 3.58 5.11
C GLN A 168 -5.01 4.53 5.87
N VAL A 169 -4.46 5.53 5.17
CA VAL A 169 -3.62 6.58 5.74
C VAL A 169 -3.92 7.89 5.02
N GLU A 170 -3.66 9.00 5.68
CA GLU A 170 -3.73 10.33 5.07
C GLU A 170 -2.31 10.83 4.80
N LEU A 171 -2.10 11.48 3.66
CA LEU A 171 -0.88 12.20 3.32
C LEU A 171 -1.15 13.70 3.47
N ALA A 172 -0.37 14.41 4.27
CA ALA A 172 -0.58 15.83 4.53
C ALA A 172 0.67 16.64 4.22
N ALA A 173 0.60 17.51 3.22
CA ALA A 173 1.59 18.58 3.05
C ALA A 173 1.53 19.57 4.25
N ALA A 174 2.54 20.42 4.39
CA ALA A 174 2.61 21.39 5.49
C ALA A 174 1.35 22.29 5.56
N ASP A 175 0.94 22.83 4.40
CA ASP A 175 -0.16 23.80 4.25
C ASP A 175 -1.20 23.36 3.21
N GLY A 176 -1.25 22.05 2.88
CA GLY A 176 -2.10 21.51 1.82
C GLY A 176 -3.25 20.64 2.32
N PRO A 177 -4.22 20.29 1.44
CA PRO A 177 -5.26 19.33 1.76
C PRO A 177 -4.65 17.96 2.07
N THR A 178 -5.33 17.19 2.92
CA THR A 178 -4.97 15.79 3.18
C THR A 178 -5.48 14.91 2.05
N GLU A 179 -4.63 13.98 1.60
CA GLU A 179 -5.00 12.99 0.61
C GLU A 179 -5.07 11.60 1.22
N SER A 180 -6.21 10.94 1.06
CA SER A 180 -6.41 9.60 1.60
C SER A 180 -5.92 8.54 0.63
N VAL A 181 -5.10 7.63 1.14
CA VAL A 181 -4.51 6.51 0.41
C VAL A 181 -4.87 5.22 1.13
N THR A 182 -5.44 4.28 0.39
CA THR A 182 -5.87 2.98 0.90
C THR A 182 -5.13 1.87 0.18
N PHE A 183 -4.61 0.91 0.94
CA PHE A 183 -3.94 -0.27 0.40
C PHE A 183 -4.71 -1.52 0.79
N GLY A 184 -5.05 -2.35 -0.20
CA GLY A 184 -5.70 -3.64 -0.05
C GLY A 184 -4.79 -4.77 -0.52
N THR A 185 -4.64 -5.82 0.29
CA THR A 185 -3.82 -6.98 -0.06
C THR A 185 -4.33 -8.26 0.60
N GLY A 186 -3.91 -9.40 0.06
CA GLY A 186 -4.04 -10.72 0.70
C GLY A 186 -2.81 -11.18 1.47
N SER A 187 -1.78 -10.35 1.62
CA SER A 187 -0.49 -10.77 2.18
C SER A 187 0.01 -9.85 3.29
N ASP A 188 0.26 -10.42 4.48
CA ASP A 188 0.92 -9.70 5.59
C ASP A 188 2.26 -9.11 5.18
N ARG A 189 3.05 -9.84 4.38
CA ARG A 189 4.34 -9.36 3.88
C ARG A 189 4.20 -8.13 3.00
N SER A 190 3.20 -8.10 2.11
CA SER A 190 2.94 -6.94 1.26
C SER A 190 2.43 -5.76 2.07
N LEU A 191 1.66 -6.01 3.14
CA LEU A 191 1.22 -4.97 4.08
C LEU A 191 2.39 -4.37 4.87
N GLU A 192 3.32 -5.21 5.35
CA GLU A 192 4.56 -4.75 5.99
C GLU A 192 5.39 -3.90 5.02
N ALA A 193 5.60 -4.39 3.79
CA ALA A 193 6.34 -3.66 2.75
C ALA A 193 5.68 -2.31 2.42
N PHE A 194 4.35 -2.27 2.37
CA PHE A 194 3.60 -1.04 2.15
C PHE A 194 3.88 0.00 3.25
N LYS A 195 3.91 -0.38 4.53
CA LYS A 195 4.20 0.57 5.62
C LYS A 195 5.63 1.09 5.58
N GLU A 196 6.60 0.22 5.28
CA GLU A 196 8.00 0.67 5.10
C GLU A 196 8.13 1.63 3.90
N ALA A 197 7.47 1.31 2.79
CA ALA A 197 7.42 2.18 1.61
C ALA A 197 6.73 3.52 1.91
N LEU A 198 5.65 3.51 2.68
CA LEU A 198 4.89 4.69 3.07
C LEU A 198 5.75 5.67 3.88
N TRP A 199 6.42 5.19 4.93
CA TRP A 199 7.32 6.02 5.74
C TRP A 199 8.45 6.60 4.91
N THR A 200 9.06 5.78 4.05
CA THR A 200 10.17 6.25 3.20
C THR A 200 9.70 7.28 2.17
N ALA A 201 8.55 7.06 1.53
CA ALA A 201 7.99 7.99 0.56
C ALA A 201 7.59 9.32 1.19
N ALA A 202 7.05 9.28 2.41
CA ALA A 202 6.66 10.46 3.14
C ALA A 202 7.87 11.30 3.59
N ASP A 203 8.96 10.66 4.02
CA ASP A 203 10.23 11.32 4.35
C ASP A 203 10.82 12.03 3.11
N VAL A 204 10.91 11.31 1.99
CA VAL A 204 11.43 11.85 0.71
C VAL A 204 10.63 13.05 0.23
N ALA A 205 9.30 13.02 0.39
CA ALA A 205 8.42 14.09 -0.06
C ALA A 205 8.21 15.20 0.97
N GLY A 206 8.71 15.04 2.21
CA GLY A 206 8.48 15.98 3.30
C GLY A 206 7.01 16.12 3.69
N VAL A 207 6.23 15.03 3.63
CA VAL A 207 4.81 15.01 4.03
C VAL A 207 4.61 14.32 5.37
N ARG A 208 3.58 14.72 6.09
CA ARG A 208 3.15 14.07 7.34
C ARG A 208 2.18 12.93 7.04
N LEU A 209 2.16 11.94 7.91
CA LEU A 209 1.27 10.79 7.81
C LEU A 209 0.13 10.89 8.82
N GLY A 210 -1.10 10.72 8.37
CA GLY A 210 -2.28 10.64 9.21
C GLY A 210 -2.76 9.22 9.42
N ASP A 211 -3.07 8.85 10.66
CA ASP A 211 -3.79 7.60 10.94
C ASP A 211 -5.25 7.68 10.47
N PRO A 212 -5.98 6.55 10.38
CA PRO A 212 -7.42 6.55 10.13
C PRO A 212 -8.24 7.40 11.11
N GLY A 213 -7.72 7.64 12.31
CA GLY A 213 -8.32 8.50 13.34
C GLY A 213 -8.10 9.99 13.12
N GLY A 214 -7.28 10.38 12.14
CA GLY A 214 -6.93 11.76 11.80
C GLY A 214 -5.76 12.36 12.57
N ARG A 215 -5.04 11.60 13.40
CA ARG A 215 -3.81 12.08 14.06
C ARG A 215 -2.68 12.13 13.04
N LEU A 216 -2.05 13.30 12.92
CA LEU A 216 -0.87 13.49 12.08
C LEU A 216 0.41 13.14 12.83
N HIS A 217 1.35 12.55 12.11
CA HIS A 217 2.67 12.13 12.55
C HIS A 217 3.73 12.76 11.65
N ASP A 218 4.72 13.37 12.27
CA ASP A 218 5.92 13.82 11.58
C ASP A 218 6.80 12.60 11.26
N VAL A 219 7.30 12.57 10.03
CA VAL A 219 8.10 11.45 9.51
C VAL A 219 9.60 11.69 9.70
N ALA A 220 10.00 12.94 9.93
CA ALA A 220 11.39 13.30 10.15
C ALA A 220 11.91 12.74 11.49
N GLY A 221 12.85 11.81 11.42
CA GLY A 221 13.55 11.25 12.59
C GLY A 221 12.91 9.98 13.16
N ASP A 222 13.05 9.78 14.48
CA ASP A 222 12.46 8.62 15.17
C ASP A 222 10.98 8.89 15.46
N PRO A 223 10.05 8.00 15.06
CA PRO A 223 8.63 8.20 15.32
C PRO A 223 8.30 8.32 16.81
N ASP A 224 7.35 9.21 17.14
CA ASP A 224 6.66 9.19 18.43
C ASP A 224 5.85 7.89 18.54
N LEU A 225 6.23 7.03 19.51
CA LEU A 225 5.66 5.70 19.71
C LEU A 225 4.64 5.64 20.85
N ASP A 226 4.49 6.69 21.64
CA ASP A 226 3.50 6.75 22.73
C ASP A 226 2.06 6.55 22.24
N PRO A 227 1.63 7.08 21.06
CA PRO A 227 0.30 6.83 20.51
C PRO A 227 0.09 5.37 20.17
N LEU A 228 1.11 4.72 19.61
CA LEU A 228 1.06 3.29 19.29
C LEU A 228 0.97 2.45 20.57
N GLY A 229 1.71 2.81 21.62
CA GLY A 229 1.59 2.19 22.94
C GLY A 229 0.16 2.19 23.48
N ARG A 230 -0.49 3.36 23.45
CA ARG A 230 -1.90 3.49 23.89
C ARG A 230 -2.86 2.68 23.01
N GLU A 231 -2.66 2.68 21.70
CA GLU A 231 -3.51 1.90 20.78
C GLU A 231 -3.37 0.38 21.01
N LEU A 232 -2.14 -0.13 21.21
CA LEU A 232 -1.92 -1.55 21.48
C LEU A 232 -2.53 -1.98 22.83
N LEU A 233 -2.43 -1.14 23.86
CA LEU A 233 -3.07 -1.39 25.15
C LEU A 233 -4.60 -1.36 25.02
N ALA A 234 -5.15 -0.42 24.26
CA ALA A 234 -6.59 -0.35 23.99
C ALA A 234 -7.09 -1.60 23.24
N GLU A 235 -6.31 -2.12 22.28
CA GLU A 235 -6.64 -3.38 21.59
C GLU A 235 -6.62 -4.59 22.52
N LEU A 236 -5.62 -4.68 23.40
CA LEU A 236 -5.55 -5.73 24.42
C LEU A 236 -6.72 -5.63 25.42
N ALA A 237 -7.10 -4.43 25.83
CA ALA A 237 -8.25 -4.21 26.69
C ALA A 237 -9.57 -4.61 26.00
N ARG A 238 -9.70 -4.34 24.71
CA ARG A 238 -10.89 -4.66 23.90
C ARG A 238 -11.03 -6.14 23.59
N THR A 239 -9.92 -6.83 23.33
CA THR A 239 -9.95 -8.20 22.75
C THR A 239 -9.33 -9.27 23.64
N GLY A 240 -8.73 -8.91 24.76
CA GLY A 240 -8.02 -9.81 25.65
C GLY A 240 -6.59 -10.11 25.18
N PRO A 241 -5.98 -11.21 25.67
CA PRO A 241 -4.65 -11.64 25.27
C PRO A 241 -4.53 -11.87 23.76
N ARG A 242 -3.44 -11.39 23.15
CA ARG A 242 -3.17 -11.51 21.71
C ARG A 242 -1.72 -11.86 21.45
N THR A 243 -1.47 -12.56 20.36
CA THR A 243 -0.11 -12.86 19.92
C THR A 243 0.62 -11.61 19.41
N VAL A 244 1.95 -11.61 19.46
CA VAL A 244 2.79 -10.54 18.88
C VAL A 244 2.48 -10.34 17.40
N THR A 245 2.24 -11.42 16.64
CA THR A 245 1.83 -11.32 15.23
C THR A 245 0.50 -10.60 15.06
N GLU A 246 -0.50 -10.87 15.92
CA GLU A 246 -1.79 -10.18 15.85
C GLU A 246 -1.68 -8.71 16.22
N LEU A 247 -0.88 -8.36 17.23
CA LEU A 247 -0.66 -6.95 17.62
C LEU A 247 0.12 -6.17 16.56
N ARG A 248 1.13 -6.80 15.94
CA ARG A 248 1.82 -6.23 14.77
C ARG A 248 0.85 -5.99 13.63
N ARG A 249 -0.01 -6.97 13.29
CA ARG A 249 -1.03 -6.81 12.26
C ARG A 249 -2.01 -5.69 12.62
N HIS A 250 -2.45 -5.60 13.88
CA HIS A 250 -3.30 -4.50 14.34
C HIS A 250 -2.64 -3.14 14.10
N ALA A 251 -1.37 -2.97 14.49
CA ALA A 251 -0.63 -1.74 14.24
C ALA A 251 -0.60 -1.36 12.75
N LEU A 252 -0.34 -2.34 11.87
CA LEU A 252 -0.29 -2.12 10.42
C LEU A 252 -1.67 -1.75 9.82
N LEU A 253 -2.78 -2.25 10.37
CA LEU A 253 -4.13 -2.01 9.84
C LEU A 253 -4.81 -0.78 10.45
N ALA A 254 -4.52 -0.48 11.72
CA ALA A 254 -5.21 0.54 12.49
C ALA A 254 -4.43 1.86 12.55
N THR A 255 -3.12 1.86 12.30
CA THR A 255 -2.25 3.03 12.48
C THR A 255 -1.32 3.25 11.28
N VAL A 256 -0.59 4.35 11.26
CA VAL A 256 0.48 4.60 10.26
C VAL A 256 1.76 3.80 10.55
N HIS A 257 1.89 3.20 11.74
CA HIS A 257 3.14 2.64 12.21
C HIS A 257 3.55 1.34 11.52
N ARG A 258 4.85 1.06 11.56
CA ARG A 258 5.46 -0.14 11.00
C ARG A 258 5.42 -1.28 12.01
N SER A 259 5.67 -2.47 11.50
CA SER A 259 5.74 -3.64 12.36
C SER A 259 6.94 -3.61 13.33
N SER A 260 8.03 -2.94 12.95
CA SER A 260 9.21 -2.71 13.79
C SER A 260 8.89 -1.76 14.95
N ASP A 261 8.07 -0.74 14.71
CA ASP A 261 7.58 0.19 15.74
C ASP A 261 6.75 -0.56 16.79
N ALA A 262 5.84 -1.44 16.36
CA ALA A 262 5.06 -2.28 17.29
C ALA A 262 5.96 -3.20 18.14
N GLN A 263 7.00 -3.78 17.55
CA GLN A 263 7.96 -4.62 18.28
C GLN A 263 8.70 -3.82 19.37
N ARG A 264 9.10 -2.58 19.07
CA ARG A 264 9.75 -1.67 20.03
C ARG A 264 8.82 -1.34 21.18
N VAL A 265 7.60 -0.90 20.87
CA VAL A 265 6.57 -0.60 21.87
C VAL A 265 6.27 -1.80 22.77
N LEU A 266 6.09 -3.00 22.22
CA LEU A 266 5.84 -4.20 23.03
C LEU A 266 7.02 -4.52 23.97
N THR A 267 8.25 -4.29 23.51
CA THR A 267 9.45 -4.46 24.34
C THR A 267 9.44 -3.46 25.50
N ASP A 268 9.11 -2.20 25.24
CA ASP A 268 9.06 -1.14 26.24
C ASP A 268 7.93 -1.37 27.25
N LEU A 269 6.74 -1.79 26.80
CA LEU A 269 5.61 -2.14 27.66
C LEU A 269 5.91 -3.35 28.57
N LEU A 270 6.64 -4.35 28.06
CA LEU A 270 7.11 -5.49 28.86
C LEU A 270 8.14 -5.06 29.89
N ALA A 271 9.09 -4.21 29.50
CA ALA A 271 10.12 -3.69 30.40
C ALA A 271 9.51 -2.83 31.53
N ALA A 272 8.46 -2.08 31.22
CA ALA A 272 7.70 -1.29 32.18
C ALA A 272 6.72 -2.12 33.05
N GLY A 273 6.55 -3.42 32.74
CA GLY A 273 5.62 -4.29 33.47
C GLY A 273 4.13 -3.97 33.23
N VAL A 274 3.80 -3.19 32.21
CA VAL A 274 2.41 -2.82 31.86
C VAL A 274 1.67 -4.00 31.21
N VAL A 275 2.41 -4.84 30.51
CA VAL A 275 1.93 -6.10 29.94
C VAL A 275 2.80 -7.26 30.40
N THR A 276 2.25 -8.47 30.30
CA THR A 276 2.95 -9.74 30.53
C THR A 276 2.99 -10.56 29.24
N ARG A 277 3.84 -11.59 29.20
CA ARG A 277 3.94 -12.49 28.05
C ARG A 277 3.97 -13.96 28.42
N ASP A 278 3.52 -14.79 27.50
CA ASP A 278 3.62 -16.25 27.54
C ASP A 278 4.19 -16.77 26.20
N PRO A 279 5.32 -17.50 26.19
CA PRO A 279 6.19 -17.83 27.33
C PRO A 279 6.87 -16.61 27.96
N ALA A 280 7.13 -16.69 29.28
CA ALA A 280 7.74 -15.62 30.06
C ALA A 280 9.18 -15.25 29.61
N GLN A 281 9.88 -16.20 28.99
CA GLN A 281 11.27 -16.06 28.57
C GLN A 281 11.44 -16.34 27.07
N GLY A 282 12.58 -15.92 26.51
CA GLY A 282 12.93 -16.11 25.10
C GLY A 282 12.75 -14.86 24.24
N ARG A 283 12.92 -15.02 22.93
CA ARG A 283 12.71 -13.95 21.95
C ARG A 283 11.22 -13.63 21.84
N LEU A 284 10.90 -12.37 21.56
CA LEU A 284 9.54 -11.92 21.29
C LEU A 284 9.13 -12.33 19.86
N GLY A 285 8.93 -13.64 19.69
CA GLY A 285 8.47 -14.28 18.46
C GLY A 285 6.99 -14.01 18.18
N GLY A 286 6.53 -14.33 16.98
CA GLY A 286 5.18 -14.01 16.53
C GLY A 286 4.07 -14.74 17.30
N ASP A 287 4.37 -15.94 17.80
CA ASP A 287 3.49 -16.83 18.58
C ASP A 287 3.42 -16.48 20.07
N VAL A 288 4.30 -15.59 20.55
CA VAL A 288 4.28 -15.14 21.95
C VAL A 288 2.99 -14.39 22.22
N THR A 289 2.27 -14.80 23.27
CA THR A 289 1.02 -14.17 23.69
C THR A 289 1.31 -13.03 24.66
N ILE A 290 0.72 -11.87 24.44
CA ILE A 290 0.79 -10.68 25.29
C ILE A 290 -0.55 -10.48 25.98
N SER A 291 -0.51 -10.24 27.29
CA SER A 291 -1.69 -9.99 28.13
C SER A 291 -1.50 -8.69 28.92
N PRO A 292 -2.57 -7.92 29.19
CA PRO A 292 -2.52 -6.86 30.18
C PRO A 292 -2.00 -7.37 31.52
N SER A 293 -1.14 -6.62 32.20
CA SER A 293 -0.77 -6.95 33.58
C SER A 293 -1.98 -6.77 34.50
N ALA A 294 -2.15 -7.69 35.45
CA ALA A 294 -3.15 -7.55 36.52
C ALA A 294 -2.78 -6.33 37.39
N GLY A 295 -3.37 -5.17 37.10
CA GLY A 295 -3.10 -3.90 37.80
C GLY A 295 -2.71 -2.72 36.91
N ALA A 296 -2.65 -2.87 35.58
CA ALA A 296 -2.48 -1.72 34.69
C ALA A 296 -3.70 -0.78 34.81
N PRO A 297 -3.52 0.55 34.98
CA PRO A 297 -4.64 1.49 34.98
C PRO A 297 -5.34 1.46 33.62
N ALA A 298 -6.67 1.41 33.66
CA ALA A 298 -7.54 1.48 32.49
C ALA A 298 -7.46 2.87 31.81
#